data_AF-A0A4Z0QNA3-F1
#
_entry.id   AF-A0A4Z0QNA3-F1
#
_cell.length_a   1.000
_cell.length_b   1.000
_cell.length_c   1.000
_cell.angle_alpha   90.00
_cell.angle_beta   90.00
_cell.angle_gamma   90.00
#
_symmetry.space_group_name_H-M   'P 1'
#
loop_
_entity.id
_entity.type
_entity.pdbx_description
1 polymer ?
#
loop_
_entity_poly.entity_id
_entity_poly.type
_entity_poly.pdbx_seq_one_letter_code
_entity_poly.pdbx_strand_id
1 'polypeptide(L)'
;AGADTAAPAKAVAEECDVLITMLPNSPHVKEVALGENGIIEGAKPGTVLIDMSSIAPLASREISDALKAKGVEMLDAPVSGGEPKAIDGTLSVMV
;
A
#
# COMPACT_ATOMS: atom_id res chain seq x y z
N ALA A 1 -6.12 20.22 -6.01
CA ALA A 1 -5.21 20.87 -5.04
C ALA A 1 -5.68 20.50 -3.64
N GLY A 2 -4.76 20.21 -2.71
CA GLY A 2 -5.10 19.72 -1.36
C GLY A 2 -4.32 18.49 -0.89
N ALA A 3 -3.23 18.12 -1.59
CA ALA A 3 -2.35 17.02 -1.19
C ALA A 3 -0.94 17.55 -0.95
N ASP A 4 -0.30 17.03 0.09
CA ASP A 4 1.11 17.31 0.41
C ASP A 4 1.99 16.16 -0.09
N THR A 5 3.18 16.51 -0.59
CA THR A 5 4.17 15.53 -1.04
C THR A 5 5.08 15.14 0.11
N ALA A 6 5.28 13.85 0.33
CA ALA A 6 6.29 13.34 1.26
C ALA A 6 7.12 12.24 0.60
N ALA A 7 8.40 12.21 0.93
CA ALA A 7 9.34 11.17 0.54
C ALA A 7 10.37 11.03 1.67
N PRO A 8 10.81 9.80 2.00
CA PRO A 8 10.43 8.50 1.42
C PRO A 8 9.07 7.97 1.93
N ALA A 9 8.68 6.75 1.56
CA ALA A 9 7.41 6.13 1.96
C ALA A 9 7.21 6.09 3.49
N LYS A 10 8.29 5.91 4.24
CA LYS A 10 8.34 6.07 5.69
C LYS A 10 7.72 7.38 6.19
N ALA A 11 8.06 8.51 5.58
CA ALA A 11 7.58 9.82 6.01
C ALA A 11 6.05 9.97 5.83
N VAL A 12 5.48 9.30 4.81
CA VAL A 12 4.01 9.21 4.66
C VAL A 12 3.41 8.37 5.79
N ALA A 13 4.03 7.22 6.10
CA ALA A 13 3.56 6.29 7.12
C ALA A 13 3.65 6.84 8.56
N GLU A 14 4.56 7.78 8.83
CA GLU A 14 4.66 8.47 10.12
C GLU A 14 3.46 9.40 10.40
N GLU A 15 2.82 9.91 9.35
CA GLU A 15 1.75 10.91 9.42
C GLU A 15 0.35 10.37 9.11
N CYS A 16 0.25 9.12 8.62
CA CYS A 16 -1.02 8.55 8.15
C CYS A 16 -1.42 7.27 8.90
N ASP A 17 -2.68 7.17 9.29
CA ASP A 17 -3.27 5.95 9.88
C ASP A 17 -3.72 4.94 8.80
N VAL A 18 -3.99 5.42 7.58
CA VAL A 18 -4.39 4.60 6.43
C VAL A 18 -3.52 4.96 5.23
N LEU A 19 -2.89 3.97 4.62
CA LEU A 19 -2.06 4.10 3.43
C LEU A 19 -2.67 3.35 2.26
N ILE A 20 -2.57 3.92 1.06
CA ILE A 20 -2.97 3.27 -0.19
C ILE A 20 -1.74 3.20 -1.11
N THR A 21 -1.43 2.01 -1.64
CA THR A 21 -0.41 1.83 -2.67
C THR A 21 -1.01 1.46 -4.01
N MET A 22 -0.44 2.00 -5.08
CA MET A 22 -0.84 1.74 -6.47
C MET A 22 0.42 1.63 -7.34
N LEU A 23 1.12 0.51 -7.23
CA LEU A 23 2.48 0.30 -7.74
C LEU A 23 2.51 -0.72 -8.89
N PRO A 24 3.59 -0.76 -9.71
CA PRO A 24 3.62 -1.56 -10.92
C PRO A 24 3.54 -3.08 -10.74
N ASN A 25 4.17 -3.65 -9.71
CA ASN A 25 4.21 -5.10 -9.47
C ASN A 25 4.77 -5.46 -8.07
N SER A 26 4.82 -6.77 -7.76
CA SER A 26 5.18 -7.29 -6.43
C SER A 26 6.53 -6.81 -5.88
N PRO A 27 7.65 -6.82 -6.64
CA PRO A 27 8.91 -6.22 -6.18
C PRO A 27 8.79 -4.79 -5.68
N HIS A 28 8.01 -3.94 -6.36
CA HIS A 28 7.86 -2.54 -5.96
C HIS A 28 7.06 -2.39 -4.67
N VAL A 29 5.98 -3.17 -4.51
CA VAL A 29 5.20 -3.18 -3.26
C VAL A 29 6.06 -3.68 -2.12
N LYS A 30 6.86 -4.74 -2.34
CA LYS A 30 7.77 -5.27 -1.32
C LYS A 30 8.81 -4.23 -0.89
N GLU A 31 9.39 -3.50 -1.83
CA GLU A 31 10.36 -2.42 -1.53
C GLU A 31 9.70 -1.26 -0.77
N VAL A 32 8.55 -0.76 -1.23
CA VAL A 32 7.85 0.34 -0.56
C VAL A 32 7.33 -0.06 0.82
N ALA A 33 6.86 -1.29 0.98
CA ALA A 33 6.32 -1.76 2.26
C ALA A 33 7.41 -2.13 3.25
N LEU A 34 8.42 -2.89 2.82
CA LEU A 34 9.38 -3.59 3.70
C LEU A 34 10.85 -3.18 3.51
N GLY A 35 11.16 -2.44 2.45
CA GLY A 35 12.52 -2.00 2.14
C GLY A 35 13.02 -0.88 3.04
N GLU A 36 14.25 -0.42 2.78
CA GLU A 36 14.85 0.70 3.51
C GLU A 36 14.01 1.96 3.29
N ASN A 37 13.68 2.68 4.37
CA ASN A 37 12.77 3.81 4.33
C ASN A 37 11.34 3.46 3.85
N GLY A 38 10.95 2.19 3.98
CA GLY A 38 9.63 1.69 3.66
C GLY A 38 8.58 2.01 4.73
N ILE A 39 7.33 1.67 4.43
CA ILE A 39 6.17 1.87 5.31
C ILE A 39 6.39 1.21 6.67
N ILE A 40 7.00 0.02 6.72
CA ILE A 40 7.24 -0.75 7.95
C ILE A 40 8.09 0.01 9.00
N GLU A 41 8.89 0.99 8.58
CA GLU A 41 9.73 1.78 9.49
C GLU A 41 9.04 3.00 10.07
N GLY A 42 7.97 3.48 9.43
CA GLY A 42 7.26 4.71 9.84
C GLY A 42 5.86 4.47 10.38
N ALA A 43 5.22 3.37 9.97
CA ALA A 43 3.86 3.03 10.35
C ALA A 43 3.75 2.75 11.86
N LYS A 44 2.71 3.29 12.47
CA LYS A 44 2.38 3.06 13.89
C LYS A 44 1.51 1.80 14.04
N PRO A 45 1.56 1.09 15.17
CA PRO A 45 0.59 0.01 15.43
C PRO A 45 -0.85 0.52 15.29
N GLY A 46 -1.70 -0.24 14.59
CA GLY A 46 -3.05 0.16 14.20
C GLY A 46 -3.16 0.78 12.80
N THR A 47 -2.04 1.05 12.13
CA THR A 47 -2.03 1.53 10.74
C THR A 47 -2.59 0.46 9.80
N VAL A 48 -3.34 0.88 8.78
CA VAL A 48 -3.85 0.00 7.71
C VAL A 48 -3.17 0.34 6.38
N LEU A 49 -2.54 -0.64 5.76
CA LEU A 49 -2.08 -0.57 4.37
C LEU A 49 -3.12 -1.22 3.45
N ILE A 50 -3.63 -0.48 2.47
CA ILE A 50 -4.49 -0.99 1.40
C ILE A 50 -3.66 -1.03 0.12
N ASP A 51 -3.21 -2.22 -0.29
CA ASP A 51 -2.50 -2.36 -1.55
C ASP A 51 -3.48 -2.58 -2.70
N MET A 52 -3.58 -1.61 -3.59
CA MET A 52 -4.43 -1.67 -4.78
C MET A 52 -3.65 -2.07 -6.04
N SER A 53 -2.38 -2.43 -5.88
CA SER A 53 -1.49 -2.92 -6.94
C SER A 53 -1.91 -4.32 -7.41
N SER A 54 -1.55 -4.69 -8.64
CA SER A 54 -1.70 -6.07 -9.13
C SER A 54 -0.44 -6.88 -8.83
N ILE A 55 -0.45 -7.64 -7.73
CA ILE A 55 0.70 -8.42 -7.28
C ILE A 55 0.40 -9.93 -7.17
N ALA A 56 1.46 -10.72 -7.01
CA ALA A 56 1.32 -12.15 -6.76
C ALA A 56 0.69 -12.41 -5.38
N PRO A 57 -0.29 -13.32 -5.24
CA PRO A 57 -0.93 -13.61 -3.94
C PRO A 57 0.05 -14.03 -2.84
N LEU A 58 1.13 -14.74 -3.20
CA LEU A 58 2.17 -15.11 -2.24
C LEU A 58 2.94 -13.88 -1.72
N ALA A 59 3.26 -12.93 -2.60
CA ALA A 59 3.94 -11.70 -2.20
C ALA A 59 3.06 -10.85 -1.27
N SER A 60 1.77 -10.73 -1.59
CA SER A 60 0.77 -10.07 -0.75
C SER A 60 0.75 -10.65 0.68
N ARG A 61 0.69 -11.98 0.80
CA ARG A 61 0.74 -12.67 2.10
C ARG A 61 2.05 -12.44 2.85
N GLU A 62 3.20 -12.54 2.17
CA GLU A 62 4.51 -12.27 2.77
C GLU A 62 4.60 -10.85 3.36
N ILE A 63 4.11 -9.86 2.61
CA ILE A 63 4.13 -8.46 3.03
C ILE A 63 3.18 -8.26 4.22
N SER A 64 1.96 -8.79 4.13
CA SER A 64 0.98 -8.76 5.21
C SER A 64 1.52 -9.36 6.50
N ASP A 65 2.17 -10.53 6.44
CA ASP A 65 2.73 -11.18 7.63
C ASP A 65 3.85 -10.36 8.27
N ALA A 66 4.73 -9.75 7.45
CA ALA A 66 5.79 -8.88 7.94
C ALA A 66 5.25 -7.60 8.59
N LEU A 67 4.24 -6.97 7.98
CA LEU A 67 3.58 -5.77 8.51
C LEU A 67 2.81 -6.07 9.80
N LYS A 68 2.15 -7.23 9.87
CA LYS A 68 1.39 -7.65 11.06
C LYS A 68 2.29 -7.82 12.28
N ALA A 69 3.54 -8.25 12.10
CA ALA A 69 4.53 -8.31 13.18
C ALA A 69 4.87 -6.93 13.80
N LYS A 70 4.55 -5.83 13.11
CA LYS A 70 4.65 -4.44 13.60
C LYS A 70 3.31 -3.85 14.06
N GLY A 71 2.24 -4.64 14.04
CA GLY A 71 0.89 -4.18 14.36
C GLY A 71 0.25 -3.37 13.22
N VAL A 72 0.74 -3.52 11.98
CA VAL A 72 0.14 -2.91 10.79
C VAL A 72 -0.71 -3.96 10.09
N GLU A 73 -1.96 -3.62 9.79
CA GLU A 73 -2.85 -4.50 9.02
C GLU A 73 -2.72 -4.21 7.52
N MET A 74 -2.86 -5.24 6.69
CA MET A 74 -2.83 -5.10 5.24
C MET A 74 -4.10 -5.66 4.60
N LEU A 75 -4.69 -4.90 3.68
CA LEU A 75 -5.74 -5.31 2.77
C LEU A 75 -5.17 -5.42 1.35
N ASP A 76 -5.29 -6.60 0.75
CA ASP A 76 -5.01 -6.84 -0.67
C ASP A 76 -6.26 -6.48 -1.46
N ALA A 77 -6.24 -5.33 -2.13
CA ALA A 77 -7.40 -4.70 -2.75
C ALA A 77 -7.22 -4.40 -4.25
N PRO A 78 -6.77 -5.36 -5.09
CA PRO A 78 -6.42 -5.09 -6.48
C PRO A 78 -7.62 -4.58 -7.28
N VAL A 79 -7.35 -3.73 -8.27
CA VAL A 79 -8.38 -3.09 -9.09
C VAL A 79 -8.39 -3.52 -10.55
N SER A 80 -9.57 -3.41 -11.17
CA SER A 80 -9.78 -3.58 -12.61
C SER A 80 -10.56 -2.41 -13.19
N GLY A 81 -10.28 -2.06 -14.45
CA GLY A 81 -10.97 -0.98 -15.18
C GLY A 81 -10.07 -0.04 -15.97
N GLY A 82 -8.76 -0.03 -15.68
CA GLY A 82 -7.78 0.83 -16.34
C GLY A 82 -7.96 2.32 -16.02
N GLU A 83 -7.13 3.15 -16.66
CA GLU A 83 -7.10 4.61 -16.48
C GLU A 83 -8.47 5.28 -16.67
N PRO A 84 -9.29 4.95 -17.70
CA PRO A 84 -10.58 5.63 -17.88
C PRO A 84 -11.50 5.46 -16.66
N LYS A 85 -11.60 4.25 -16.13
CA LYS A 85 -12.44 3.99 -14.94
C LYS A 85 -11.83 4.56 -13.66
N ALA A 86 -10.52 4.72 -13.59
CA ALA A 86 -9.88 5.41 -12.48
C ALA A 86 -10.25 6.91 -12.47
N ILE A 87 -10.21 7.56 -13.63
CA ILE A 87 -10.64 8.96 -13.81
C ILE A 87 -12.13 9.10 -13.47
N ASP A 88 -12.96 8.19 -13.95
CA ASP A 88 -14.42 8.23 -13.73
C ASP A 88 -14.84 7.76 -12.33
N GLY A 89 -13.92 7.26 -11.50
CA GLY A 89 -14.23 6.75 -10.16
C GLY A 89 -15.06 5.47 -10.15
N THR A 90 -14.92 4.62 -11.18
CA THR A 90 -15.71 3.40 -11.42
C THR A 90 -14.88 2.12 -11.47
N LEU A 91 -13.68 2.14 -10.87
CA LEU A 91 -12.85 0.94 -10.72
C LEU A 91 -13.60 -0.15 -9.95
N SER A 92 -13.42 -1.39 -10.39
CA SER A 92 -13.82 -2.55 -9.60
C SER A 92 -12.71 -2.87 -8.60
N VAL A 93 -13.02 -2.87 -7.31
CA VAL A 93 -12.09 -3.21 -6.22
C VAL A 93 -12.45 -4.60 -5.72
N MET A 94 -11.47 -5.51 -5.65
CA MET A 94 -11.62 -6.87 -5.15
C MET A 94 -10.91 -6.96 -3.80
N VAL A 95 -11.59 -7.42 -2.74
CA VAL A 95 -11.05 -7.50 -1.37
C VAL A 95 -11.22 -8.92 -0.83
#